data_AF-A0A8J2PK31-F1
#
_entry.id   AF-A0A8J2PK31-F1
#
_cell.length_a   1.000
_cell.length_b   1.000
_cell.length_c   1.000
_cell.angle_alpha   90.00
_cell.angle_beta   90.00
_cell.angle_gamma   90.00
#
_symmetry.space_group_name_H-M   'P 1'
#
loop_
_entity.id
_entity.type
_entity.pdbx_description
1 polymer ?
#
loop_
_entity_poly.entity_id
_entity_poly.type
_entity_poly.pdbx_seq_one_letter_code
_entity_poly.pdbx_strand_id
1 'polypeptide(L)'
;GHVGTVIRLNTDSKTVTVCWDSEAICDYRVGHENAYDLRVFDNGPVGARHPGVTCAGGHDSIIGFRFKCLHCPDFNFCTHWYMNESSHDMAHTFCQFDTDDDLMVQKLPLRVQSEKLKAQGIFKDAIVTRGKDASLSYM
;
A
#
# COMPACT_ATOMS: atom_id res chain seq x y z
N GLY A 1 -3.04 8.51 -9.19
CA GLY A 1 -1.66 8.06 -9.46
C GLY A 1 -1.72 6.71 -10.15
N HIS A 2 -0.85 6.49 -11.14
CA HIS A 2 -0.70 5.16 -11.75
C HIS A 2 0.02 4.22 -10.77
N VAL A 3 -0.29 2.92 -10.81
CA VAL A 3 0.34 1.90 -9.96
C VAL A 3 1.20 0.96 -10.79
N GLY A 4 2.14 0.31 -10.10
CA GLY A 4 3.05 -0.67 -10.66
C GLY A 4 3.56 -1.61 -9.59
N THR A 5 4.15 -2.72 -10.02
CA THR A 5 4.66 -3.78 -9.16
C THR A 5 6.19 -3.72 -9.10
N VAL A 6 6.74 -3.74 -7.90
CA VAL A 6 8.18 -3.94 -7.68
C VAL A 6 8.55 -5.36 -8.07
N ILE A 7 9.47 -5.52 -9.02
CA ILE A 7 9.89 -6.84 -9.52
C ILE A 7 11.32 -7.21 -9.14
N ARG A 8 12.15 -6.23 -8.76
CA ARG A 8 13.55 -6.45 -8.38
C ARG A 8 14.03 -5.34 -7.46
N LEU A 9 14.66 -5.70 -6.35
CA LEU A 9 15.34 -4.78 -5.45
C LEU A 9 16.86 -4.88 -5.66
N ASN A 10 17.55 -3.74 -5.73
CA ASN A 10 19.00 -3.67 -5.68
C ASN A 10 19.43 -2.87 -4.46
N THR A 11 19.88 -3.58 -3.42
CA THR A 11 20.27 -2.99 -2.14
C THR A 11 21.54 -2.16 -2.23
N ASP A 12 22.49 -2.59 -3.06
CA ASP A 12 23.82 -1.97 -3.14
C ASP A 12 23.73 -0.60 -3.80
N SER A 13 22.97 -0.49 -4.89
CA SER A 13 22.69 0.79 -5.55
C SER A 13 21.53 1.56 -4.92
N LYS A 14 20.82 1.00 -3.95
CA LYS A 14 19.59 1.58 -3.36
C LYS A 14 18.57 1.98 -4.42
N THR A 15 18.36 1.09 -5.39
CA THR A 15 17.37 1.25 -6.47
C THR A 15 16.44 0.05 -6.54
N VAL A 16 15.31 0.24 -7.24
CA VAL A 16 14.31 -0.80 -7.45
C VAL A 16 13.82 -0.76 -8.91
N THR A 17 13.58 -1.93 -9.49
CA THR A 17 12.93 -2.06 -10.79
C THR A 17 11.42 -2.22 -10.59
N VAL A 18 10.63 -1.35 -11.21
CA VAL A 18 9.17 -1.42 -11.22
C VAL A 18 8.67 -1.78 -12.60
N CYS A 19 7.73 -2.73 -12.65
CA CYS A 19 6.87 -2.95 -13.79
C CYS A 19 5.57 -2.18 -13.58
N TRP A 20 5.37 -1.11 -14.33
CA TRP A 20 4.09 -0.40 -14.33
C TRP A 20 3.00 -1.24 -14.97
N ASP A 21 1.77 -1.00 -14.54
CA ASP A 21 0.59 -1.66 -15.10
C ASP A 21 0.36 -1.30 -16.58
N SER A 22 0.95 -0.21 -17.05
CA SER A 22 1.03 0.17 -18.46
C SER A 22 2.22 -0.48 -19.20
N GLU A 23 2.71 -1.61 -18.70
CA GLU A 23 3.81 -2.44 -19.23
C GLU A 23 5.22 -1.81 -19.19
N ALA A 24 5.36 -0.52 -18.94
CA ALA A 24 6.67 0.14 -18.83
C ALA A 24 7.50 -0.43 -17.67
N ILE A 25 8.79 -0.70 -17.91
CA ILE A 25 9.73 -1.19 -16.90
C ILE A 25 10.82 -0.16 -16.71
N CYS A 26 10.97 0.34 -15.49
CA CYS A 26 11.94 1.39 -15.17
C CYS A 26 12.57 1.16 -13.80
N ASP A 27 13.80 1.64 -13.63
CA ASP A 27 14.50 1.68 -12.36
C ASP A 27 14.27 3.02 -11.65
N TYR A 28 14.11 2.97 -10.33
CA TYR A 28 13.78 4.09 -9.48
C TYR A 28 14.62 4.10 -8.22
N ARG A 29 14.83 5.28 -7.63
CA ARG A 29 15.61 5.45 -6.40
C ARG A 29 14.76 5.14 -5.18
N VAL A 30 15.34 4.39 -4.25
CA VAL A 30 14.80 4.07 -2.92
C VAL A 30 15.82 4.41 -1.83
N GLY A 31 16.61 5.47 -2.05
CA GLY A 31 17.70 5.90 -1.17
C GLY A 31 19.01 6.21 -1.90
N HIS A 32 19.11 5.94 -3.21
CA HIS A 32 20.24 6.42 -4.02
C HIS A 32 20.28 7.95 -3.99
N GLU A 33 21.45 8.52 -3.66
CA GLU A 33 21.63 9.97 -3.49
C GLU A 33 20.60 10.61 -2.54
N ASN A 34 20.15 9.86 -1.52
CA ASN A 34 19.16 10.32 -0.54
C ASN A 34 17.82 10.74 -1.18
N ALA A 35 17.44 10.10 -2.29
CA ALA A 35 16.20 10.37 -3.00
C ALA A 35 15.29 9.14 -3.10
N TYR A 36 13.98 9.41 -3.14
CA TYR A 36 12.91 8.42 -3.18
C TYR A 36 11.91 8.83 -4.26
N ASP A 37 11.78 8.01 -5.31
CA ASP A 37 10.94 8.34 -6.47
C ASP A 37 9.52 7.73 -6.38
N LEU A 38 9.30 6.82 -5.43
CA LEU A 38 8.10 6.01 -5.33
C LEU A 38 7.46 6.10 -3.94
N ARG A 39 6.17 5.79 -3.88
CA ARG A 39 5.42 5.56 -2.64
C ARG A 39 4.83 4.16 -2.67
N VAL A 40 4.80 3.50 -1.51
CA VAL A 40 4.18 2.19 -1.39
C VAL A 40 2.66 2.37 -1.32
N PHE A 41 1.95 1.71 -2.23
CA PHE A 41 0.48 1.74 -2.29
C PHE A 41 -0.16 0.60 -1.47
N ASP A 42 0.41 -0.60 -1.57
CA ASP A 42 -0.01 -1.79 -0.83
C ASP A 42 1.20 -2.72 -0.61
N ASN A 43 1.33 -3.25 0.60
CA ASN A 43 2.35 -4.23 1.00
C ASN A 43 1.75 -5.59 1.40
N GLY A 44 0.43 -5.76 1.28
CA GLY A 44 -0.24 -7.06 1.47
C GLY A 44 0.32 -8.19 0.60
N PRO A 45 0.66 -7.95 -0.69
CA PRO A 45 1.23 -8.97 -1.58
C PRO A 45 2.58 -9.53 -1.14
N VAL A 46 3.40 -8.76 -0.41
CA VAL A 46 4.68 -9.24 0.15
C VAL A 46 4.51 -9.97 1.48
N GLY A 47 3.26 -10.19 1.92
CA GLY A 47 2.94 -10.97 3.11
C GLY A 47 2.80 -10.16 4.39
N ALA A 48 2.75 -8.82 4.32
CA ALA A 48 2.47 -8.00 5.50
C ALA A 48 1.08 -8.33 6.07
N ARG A 49 1.03 -8.62 7.37
CA ARG A 49 -0.17 -9.04 8.11
C ARG A 49 -0.06 -8.53 9.54
N HIS A 50 -1.23 -8.35 10.17
CA HIS A 50 -1.34 -8.05 11.60
C HIS A 50 -2.26 -9.07 12.28
N PRO A 51 -1.75 -10.25 12.65
CA PRO A 51 -2.53 -11.28 13.33
C PRO A 51 -3.18 -10.76 14.62
N GLY A 52 -4.44 -11.15 14.85
CA GLY A 52 -5.18 -10.74 16.06
C GLY A 52 -5.67 -9.29 16.04
N VAL A 53 -5.38 -8.51 15.00
CA VAL A 53 -5.93 -7.16 14.80
C VAL A 53 -6.97 -7.17 13.69
N THR A 54 -8.23 -6.94 14.07
CA THR A 54 -9.35 -6.87 13.13
C THR A 54 -9.52 -5.46 12.58
N CYS A 55 -9.82 -5.36 11.29
CA CYS A 55 -10.23 -4.09 10.68
C CYS A 55 -11.66 -3.75 11.12
N ALA A 56 -11.93 -2.56 11.66
CA ALA A 56 -13.26 -2.16 12.14
C ALA A 56 -14.35 -2.13 11.04
N GLY A 57 -13.96 -1.97 9.77
CA GLY A 57 -14.90 -2.07 8.65
C GLY A 57 -15.10 -3.49 8.09
N GLY A 58 -14.31 -4.47 8.52
CA GLY A 58 -14.40 -5.87 8.08
C GLY A 58 -14.45 -6.83 9.27
N HIS A 59 -14.48 -8.13 9.00
CA HIS A 59 -14.44 -9.15 10.07
C HIS A 59 -13.12 -9.96 10.09
N ASP A 60 -12.18 -9.64 9.20
CA ASP A 60 -10.93 -10.37 9.05
C ASP A 60 -9.72 -9.61 9.63
N SER A 61 -8.63 -10.35 9.86
CA SER A 61 -7.34 -9.77 10.23
C SER A 61 -6.82 -8.84 9.13
N ILE A 62 -6.10 -7.79 9.53
CA ILE A 62 -5.59 -6.80 8.58
C ILE A 62 -4.48 -7.41 7.71
N ILE A 63 -4.66 -7.25 6.39
CA ILE A 63 -3.69 -7.56 5.35
C ILE A 63 -3.11 -6.25 4.82
N GLY A 64 -1.78 -6.18 4.72
CA GLY A 64 -1.07 -4.96 4.35
C GLY A 64 -1.02 -3.96 5.49
N PHE A 65 -1.02 -2.66 5.15
CA PHE A 65 -0.93 -1.58 6.13
C PHE A 65 -2.08 -1.58 7.14
N ARG A 66 -1.73 -1.38 8.41
CA ARG A 66 -2.66 -1.13 9.50
C ARG A 66 -2.68 0.36 9.85
N PHE A 67 -3.88 0.91 9.99
CA PHE A 67 -4.11 2.30 10.38
C PHE A 67 -4.84 2.32 11.73
N LYS A 68 -4.13 2.64 12.82
CA LYS A 68 -4.72 2.78 14.16
C LYS A 68 -5.14 4.21 14.42
N CYS A 69 -6.39 4.43 14.80
CA CYS A 69 -6.87 5.74 15.22
C CYS A 69 -6.24 6.13 16.56
N LEU A 70 -5.79 7.38 16.70
CA LEU A 70 -5.19 7.88 17.94
C LEU A 70 -6.21 8.48 18.92
N HIS A 71 -7.47 8.59 18.51
CA HIS A 71 -8.54 9.20 19.29
C HIS A 71 -9.51 8.15 19.85
N CYS A 72 -9.56 6.96 19.23
CA CYS A 72 -10.48 5.90 19.59
C CYS A 72 -9.71 4.68 20.12
N PRO A 73 -10.09 4.13 21.28
CA PRO A 73 -9.51 2.89 21.81
C PRO A 73 -9.70 1.73 20.81
N ASP A 74 -8.61 0.98 20.57
CA ASP A 74 -8.58 -0.24 19.77
C ASP A 74 -9.22 -0.17 18.38
N PHE A 75 -9.29 1.03 17.80
CA PHE A 75 -9.87 1.24 16.49
C PHE A 75 -8.81 1.15 15.39
N ASN A 76 -8.96 0.18 14.50
CA ASN A 76 -8.01 -0.12 13.43
C ASN A 76 -8.71 -0.21 12.07
N PHE A 77 -8.06 0.26 11.01
CA PHE A 77 -8.47 0.04 9.63
C PHE A 77 -7.39 -0.64 8.81
N CYS A 78 -7.81 -1.47 7.85
CA CYS A 78 -6.98 -1.81 6.70
C CYS A 78 -7.02 -0.68 5.65
N THR A 79 -6.14 -0.73 4.66
CA THR A 79 -6.07 0.27 3.58
C THR A 79 -7.42 0.55 2.92
N HIS A 80 -8.22 -0.48 2.63
CA HIS A 80 -9.53 -0.32 2.00
C HIS A 80 -10.46 0.61 2.80
N TRP A 81 -10.58 0.37 4.10
CA TRP A 81 -11.47 1.13 4.98
C TRP A 81 -10.90 2.47 5.42
N TYR A 82 -9.58 2.58 5.51
CA TYR A 82 -8.89 3.85 5.77
C TYR A 82 -9.13 4.86 4.64
N MET A 83 -9.08 4.39 3.39
CA MET A 83 -9.32 5.20 2.20
C MET A 83 -10.81 5.53 1.97
N ASN A 84 -11.72 4.93 2.75
CA ASN A 84 -13.14 5.26 2.73
C ASN A 84 -13.43 6.48 3.63
N GLU A 85 -14.06 7.50 3.06
CA GLU A 85 -14.32 8.77 3.77
C GLU A 85 -15.56 8.71 4.67
N SER A 86 -16.48 7.77 4.45
CA SER A 86 -17.70 7.63 5.27
C SER A 86 -17.56 6.64 6.43
N SER A 87 -16.42 5.98 6.58
CA SER A 87 -16.23 4.87 7.52
C SER A 87 -15.87 5.30 8.95
N HIS A 88 -15.29 6.51 9.12
CA HIS A 88 -14.87 7.05 10.42
C HIS A 88 -14.62 8.56 10.32
N ASP A 89 -14.56 9.25 11.46
CA ASP A 89 -14.29 10.68 11.53
C ASP A 89 -13.00 11.06 10.76
N MET A 90 -13.15 12.01 9.83
CA MET A 90 -12.08 12.51 8.97
C MET A 90 -11.15 13.49 9.70
N ALA A 91 -11.56 14.00 10.86
CA ALA A 91 -10.76 14.84 11.75
C ALA A 91 -9.98 14.04 12.80
N HIS A 92 -10.12 12.71 12.83
CA HIS A 92 -9.27 11.85 13.66
C HIS A 92 -7.92 11.57 12.99
N THR A 93 -6.87 11.67 13.80
CA THR A 93 -5.50 11.32 13.38
C THR A 93 -5.26 9.81 13.48
N PHE A 94 -4.48 9.27 12.55
CA PHE A 94 -4.09 7.86 12.51
C PHE A 94 -2.57 7.70 12.58
N CYS A 95 -2.13 6.56 13.10
CA CYS A 95 -0.78 6.03 12.88
C CYS A 95 -0.82 4.86 11.89
N GLN A 96 0.11 4.86 10.95
CA GLN A 96 0.36 3.75 10.03
C GLN A 96 1.40 2.79 10.60
N PHE A 97 1.15 1.51 10.43
CA PHE A 97 2.05 0.41 10.74
C PHE A 97 2.24 -0.44 9.48
N ASP A 98 3.50 -0.71 9.15
CA ASP A 98 3.86 -1.48 7.95
C ASP A 98 3.94 -2.98 8.23
N THR A 99 4.29 -3.34 9.46
CA THR A 99 4.47 -4.72 9.93
C THR A 99 3.97 -4.88 11.37
N ASP A 100 3.87 -6.12 11.84
CA ASP A 100 3.29 -6.46 13.14
C ASP A 100 4.17 -6.06 14.34
N ASP A 101 5.43 -5.70 14.12
CA ASP A 101 6.42 -5.49 15.19
C ASP A 101 6.18 -4.22 16.07
N ASP A 102 4.97 -3.64 16.04
CA ASP A 102 4.47 -2.52 16.85
C ASP A 102 5.36 -1.25 16.87
N LEU A 103 6.42 -1.20 16.07
CA LEU A 103 7.18 0.00 15.80
C LEU A 103 6.30 0.92 14.98
N MET A 104 5.70 1.92 15.64
CA MET A 104 4.97 2.98 14.96
C MET A 104 5.82 3.54 13.83
N VAL A 105 5.38 3.32 12.60
CA VAL A 105 6.14 3.76 11.42
C VAL A 105 5.93 5.25 11.21
N GLN A 106 4.67 5.69 11.26
CA GLN A 106 4.35 7.07 10.91
C GLN A 106 3.03 7.56 11.49
N LYS A 107 3.04 8.75 12.13
CA LYS A 107 1.83 9.53 12.39
C LYS A 107 1.40 10.24 11.10
N LEU A 108 0.18 10.00 10.65
CA LEU A 108 -0.35 10.54 9.40
C LEU A 108 -0.99 11.92 9.61
N PRO A 109 -1.00 12.78 8.58
CA PRO A 109 -1.81 14.00 8.60
C PRO A 109 -3.31 13.67 8.68
N LEU A 110 -4.12 14.67 9.06
CA LEU A 110 -5.57 14.52 9.06
C LEU A 110 -6.09 14.23 7.66
N ARG A 111 -6.97 13.24 7.54
CA ARG A 111 -7.55 12.88 6.24
C ARG A 111 -8.34 14.05 5.63
N VAL A 112 -9.05 14.83 6.45
CA VAL A 112 -9.77 16.03 6.00
C VAL A 112 -8.87 17.13 5.42
N GLN A 113 -7.57 17.13 5.76
CA GLN A 113 -6.58 18.08 5.26
C GLN A 113 -5.67 17.47 4.19
N SER A 114 -5.91 16.23 3.80
CA SER A 114 -5.06 15.48 2.88
C SER A 114 -5.70 15.44 1.49
N GLU A 115 -4.87 15.47 0.45
CA GLU A 115 -5.33 15.25 -0.92
C GLU A 115 -5.52 13.76 -1.18
N LYS A 116 -6.64 13.41 -1.83
CA LYS A 116 -6.92 12.05 -2.26
C LYS A 116 -6.87 11.95 -3.78
N LEU A 117 -6.04 11.03 -4.25
CA LEU A 117 -5.91 10.72 -5.67
C LEU A 117 -6.46 9.34 -5.97
N LYS A 118 -7.20 9.21 -7.09
CA LYS A 118 -7.64 7.92 -7.59
C LYS A 118 -6.45 7.10 -8.08
N ALA A 119 -6.37 5.83 -7.67
CA ALA A 119 -5.40 4.88 -8.21
C ALA A 119 -5.83 4.41 -9.61
N GLN A 120 -4.87 4.25 -10.53
CA GLN A 120 -5.11 3.84 -11.92
C GLN A 120 -4.13 2.72 -12.30
N GLY A 121 -4.62 1.67 -12.95
CA GLY A 121 -3.87 0.45 -13.24
C GLY A 121 -4.79 -0.74 -13.47
N ILE A 122 -4.31 -1.94 -13.19
CA ILE A 122 -5.02 -3.21 -13.32
C ILE A 122 -5.97 -3.39 -12.11
N PHE A 123 -7.06 -2.65 -12.15
CA PHE A 123 -8.17 -2.76 -11.20
C PHE A 123 -9.38 -3.45 -11.85
N LYS A 124 -10.47 -3.63 -11.10
CA LYS A 124 -11.74 -4.12 -11.64
C LYS A 124 -12.13 -3.33 -12.89
N ASP A 125 -12.58 -4.05 -13.92
CA ASP A 125 -13.02 -3.53 -15.22
C ASP A 125 -11.88 -2.95 -16.10
N ALA A 126 -10.61 -3.11 -15.71
CA ALA A 126 -9.48 -2.80 -16.58
C ALA A 126 -9.44 -3.74 -17.80
N ILE A 127 -9.15 -3.17 -18.97
CA ILE A 127 -8.89 -3.93 -20.19
C ILE A 127 -7.40 -4.23 -20.23
N VAL A 128 -7.03 -5.50 -20.33
CA VAL A 128 -5.65 -5.95 -20.19
C VAL A 128 -5.22 -6.87 -21.33
N THR A 129 -3.93 -6.81 -21.63
CA THR A 129 -3.19 -7.79 -22.44
C THR A 129 -2.37 -8.71 -21.54
N ARG A 130 -1.84 -9.79 -22.12
CA ARG A 130 -1.01 -10.75 -21.39
C ARG A 130 0.32 -10.10 -21.00
N GLY A 131 0.61 -10.05 -19.70
CA GLY A 131 1.87 -9.49 -19.19
C GLY A 131 3.09 -10.38 -19.45
N LYS A 132 4.27 -9.80 -19.21
CA LYS A 132 5.59 -10.41 -19.44
C LYS A 132 5.85 -11.72 -18.66
N ASP A 133 5.30 -11.84 -17.46
CA ASP A 133 5.53 -12.98 -16.57
C ASP A 133 4.53 -14.12 -16.82
N ALA A 134 3.71 -14.00 -17.87
CA ALA A 134 2.74 -15.01 -18.19
C ALA A 134 3.45 -16.27 -18.74
N SER A 135 3.66 -17.25 -17.87
CA SER A 135 3.94 -18.64 -18.27
C SER A 135 2.62 -19.40 -18.33
N LEU A 136 2.26 -19.94 -19.50
CA LEU A 136 1.20 -20.95 -19.59
C LEU A 136 1.88 -22.29 -19.37
N SER A 137 1.92 -22.78 -18.14
CA SER A 137 2.06 -24.22 -17.93
C SER A 137 0.69 -24.82 -18.20
N TYR A 138 0.45 -25.23 -19.45
CA TYR A 138 -0.56 -26.24 -19.72
C TYR A 138 -0.05 -27.53 -19.07
N MET A 139 -0.67 -27.95 -17.97
CA MET A 139 -0.69 -29.36 -17.54
C MET A 139 -1.96 -29.99 -18.06
#